data_AF-G0NPZ6-F1
#
_entry.id   AF-G0NPZ6-F1
#
_cell.length_a   1.000
_cell.length_b   1.000
_cell.length_c   1.000
_cell.angle_alpha   90.00
_cell.angle_beta   90.00
_cell.angle_gamma   90.00
#
_symmetry.space_group_name_H-M   'P 1'
#
loop_
_entity.id
_entity.type
_entity.pdbx_description
1 polymer ?
#
loop_
_entity_poly.entity_id
_entity_poly.type
_entity_poly.pdbx_seq_one_letter_code
_entity_poly.pdbx_strand_id
1 'polypeptide(L)'
;MRNIMKHLRLSVACIRYSINGVRVEASIEKAEYYGKFVMATFKCLPFRQNLQNIQQVRIADNTIQCRIDRTSVGDDEMFILIHPGTTPENLVSSLQTHIEPFFLPNVDSLLEILMDEDLGPLPEVQSIKGTWIDGPEVETTFLEDLYEKYPNQECSLIRPPIYGKLSVNSKMFQVDHLLIKQPENHGLMILENFTGTCLFFDDALIDENDLKVFMRKWISNTAYHNLLVLSVNPLEFWSNEQAILEGIPSKRWDETTRPTCYKYQSKVLDWVGAADPIYLPFTFRSTSELVRDTDGKVASVFTLPGSFVFCVWSEEQLNMTRMEQ
;
A
#
# COMPACT_ATOMS: atom_id res chain seq x y z
N MET A 1 -34.19 -9.26 -14.75
CA MET A 1 -32.82 -8.71 -14.60
C MET A 1 -31.73 -9.78 -14.37
N ARG A 2 -31.92 -10.83 -13.55
CA ARG A 2 -30.86 -11.85 -13.25
C ARG A 2 -30.22 -12.56 -14.46
N ASN A 3 -30.89 -12.63 -15.62
CA ASN A 3 -30.36 -13.29 -16.82
C ASN A 3 -29.55 -12.39 -17.77
N ILE A 4 -29.66 -11.05 -17.67
CA ILE A 4 -28.90 -10.12 -18.54
C ILE A 4 -27.51 -9.86 -17.96
N MET A 5 -27.38 -9.83 -16.62
CA MET A 5 -26.08 -9.58 -15.95
C MET A 5 -25.07 -10.72 -16.12
N LYS A 6 -25.50 -11.92 -16.51
CA LYS A 6 -24.57 -13.04 -16.80
C LYS A 6 -23.66 -12.77 -18.01
N HIS A 7 -24.02 -11.82 -18.88
CA HIS A 7 -23.30 -11.55 -20.13
C HIS A 7 -22.64 -10.17 -20.20
N LEU A 8 -22.76 -9.35 -19.15
CA LEU A 8 -22.23 -7.98 -19.08
C LEU A 8 -21.50 -7.79 -17.74
N ARG A 9 -20.40 -8.52 -17.56
CA ARG A 9 -19.48 -8.27 -16.45
C ARG A 9 -18.60 -7.08 -16.81
N LEU A 10 -18.50 -6.13 -15.89
CA LEU A 10 -17.69 -4.94 -16.09
C LEU A 10 -16.21 -5.30 -15.87
N SER A 11 -15.36 -4.74 -16.73
CA SER A 11 -13.92 -4.74 -16.51
C SER A 11 -13.57 -3.55 -15.62
N VAL A 12 -12.93 -3.83 -14.48
CA VAL A 12 -12.44 -2.85 -13.52
C VAL A 12 -11.03 -3.24 -13.10
N ALA A 13 -10.23 -2.25 -12.69
CA ALA A 13 -8.89 -2.48 -12.18
C ALA A 13 -8.94 -3.09 -10.77
N CYS A 14 -9.74 -2.51 -9.88
CA CYS A 14 -9.91 -3.01 -8.51
C CYS A 14 -11.26 -2.58 -7.91
N ILE A 15 -11.63 -3.25 -6.82
CA ILE A 15 -12.72 -2.86 -5.93
C ILE A 15 -12.08 -2.35 -4.63
N ARG A 16 -12.52 -1.20 -4.12
CA ARG A 16 -12.03 -0.59 -2.88
C ARG A 16 -13.15 -0.55 -1.85
N TYR A 17 -12.88 -1.08 -0.66
CA TYR A 17 -13.72 -0.94 0.52
C TYR A 17 -13.07 0.09 1.44
N SER A 18 -13.66 1.28 1.53
CA SER A 18 -13.23 2.32 2.45
C SER A 18 -14.05 2.27 3.73
N ILE A 19 -13.38 2.19 4.86
CA ILE A 19 -14.01 2.09 6.18
C ILE A 19 -13.45 3.15 7.12
N ASN A 20 -14.35 3.69 7.94
CA ASN A 20 -14.04 4.45 9.14
C ASN A 20 -15.14 4.19 10.18
N GLY A 21 -15.09 4.80 11.36
CA GLY A 21 -16.02 4.50 12.45
C GLY A 21 -17.50 4.76 12.13
N VAL A 22 -17.77 5.65 11.17
CA VAL A 22 -19.13 6.11 10.83
C VAL A 22 -19.54 5.84 9.39
N ARG A 23 -18.65 5.31 8.54
CA ARG A 23 -18.87 5.19 7.10
C ARG A 23 -18.19 3.96 6.55
N VAL A 24 -18.94 3.25 5.71
CA VAL A 24 -18.42 2.22 4.81
C VAL A 24 -18.76 2.63 3.38
N GLU A 25 -17.79 2.59 2.49
CA GLU A 25 -17.97 2.86 1.08
C GLU A 25 -17.37 1.73 0.25
N ALA A 26 -18.14 1.23 -0.71
CA ALA A 26 -17.63 0.36 -1.75
C ALA A 26 -17.53 1.15 -3.05
N SER A 27 -16.38 1.07 -3.70
CA SER A 27 -16.08 1.82 -4.92
C SER A 27 -15.24 0.98 -5.88
N ILE A 28 -15.20 1.39 -7.14
CA ILE A 28 -14.43 0.72 -8.18
C ILE A 28 -13.54 1.71 -8.90
N GLU A 29 -12.44 1.20 -9.41
CA GLU A 29 -11.55 1.93 -10.31
C GLU A 29 -11.59 1.27 -11.69
N LYS A 30 -11.74 2.06 -12.75
CA LYS A 30 -11.78 1.52 -14.12
C LYS A 30 -10.37 1.44 -14.69
N ALA A 31 -10.08 0.37 -15.42
CA ALA A 31 -8.75 0.17 -16.03
C ALA A 31 -8.37 1.26 -17.05
N GLU A 32 -9.35 1.92 -17.67
CA GLU A 32 -9.14 2.92 -18.72
C GLU A 32 -9.01 4.36 -18.19
N TYR A 33 -9.45 4.61 -16.96
CA TYR A 33 -9.44 5.94 -16.33
C TYR A 33 -9.24 5.79 -14.81
N TYR A 34 -8.23 6.46 -14.25
CA TYR A 34 -7.91 6.54 -12.81
C TYR A 34 -8.98 7.25 -11.95
N GLY A 35 -10.26 7.15 -12.34
CA GLY A 35 -11.40 7.67 -11.59
C GLY A 35 -11.95 6.61 -10.65
N LYS A 36 -12.13 7.00 -9.38
CA LYS A 36 -12.86 6.22 -8.36
C LYS A 36 -14.35 6.46 -8.53
N PHE A 37 -15.13 5.39 -8.74
CA PHE A 37 -16.59 5.43 -8.84
C PHE A 37 -17.21 4.76 -7.63
N VAL A 38 -18.00 5.50 -6.86
CA VAL A 38 -18.68 4.98 -5.68
C VAL A 38 -19.88 4.14 -6.09
N MET A 39 -19.90 2.88 -5.65
CA MET A 39 -20.99 1.93 -5.90
C MET A 39 -22.03 1.95 -4.79
N ALA A 40 -21.56 2.09 -3.55
CA ALA A 40 -22.42 2.13 -2.37
C ALA A 40 -21.76 2.96 -1.27
N THR A 41 -22.55 3.81 -0.62
CA THR A 41 -22.15 4.47 0.62
C THR A 41 -23.13 4.10 1.73
N PHE A 42 -22.56 3.66 2.85
CA PHE A 42 -23.26 3.40 4.09
C PHE A 42 -22.73 4.35 5.15
N LYS A 43 -23.63 4.99 5.89
CA LYS A 43 -23.29 5.89 7.00
C LYS A 43 -24.01 5.45 8.26
N CYS A 44 -23.32 5.54 9.38
CA CYS A 44 -23.84 5.28 10.70
C CYS A 44 -24.04 6.63 11.39
N LEU A 45 -25.22 6.83 11.98
CA LEU A 45 -25.51 8.00 12.79
C LEU A 45 -25.82 7.58 14.22
N PRO A 46 -25.33 8.31 15.24
CA PRO A 46 -25.62 7.99 16.63
C PRO A 46 -27.12 7.88 16.88
N PHE A 47 -27.54 6.90 17.70
CA PHE A 47 -28.95 6.65 18.05
C PHE A 47 -29.73 7.88 18.56
N ARG A 48 -29.04 8.91 19.04
CA ARG A 48 -29.64 10.15 19.52
C ARG A 48 -30.22 11.02 18.40
N GLN A 49 -29.88 10.75 17.14
CA GLN A 49 -30.47 11.42 15.99
C GLN A 49 -31.75 10.69 15.57
N ASN A 50 -32.88 11.38 15.63
CA ASN A 50 -34.18 10.83 15.20
C ASN A 50 -34.17 10.61 13.68
N LEU A 51 -33.91 9.38 13.26
CA LEU A 51 -34.06 8.95 11.87
C LEU A 51 -35.53 8.65 11.57
N GLN A 52 -36.13 9.44 10.68
CA GLN A 52 -37.45 9.16 10.10
C GLN A 52 -37.30 8.36 8.81
N ASN A 53 -38.38 7.68 8.40
CA ASN A 53 -38.46 6.92 7.15
C ASN A 53 -37.43 5.77 7.06
N ILE A 54 -37.18 5.08 8.17
CA ILE A 54 -36.37 3.86 8.19
C ILE A 54 -37.13 2.76 7.45
N GLN A 55 -36.42 2.05 6.59
CA GLN A 55 -36.93 0.92 5.82
C GLN A 55 -35.97 -0.27 5.89
N GLN A 56 -36.48 -1.44 5.57
CA GLN A 56 -35.69 -2.66 5.43
C GLN A 56 -35.06 -2.73 4.05
N VAL A 57 -33.73 -2.78 4.02
CA VAL A 57 -32.95 -2.97 2.80
C VAL A 57 -32.19 -4.28 2.90
N ARG A 58 -32.34 -5.12 1.88
CA ARG A 58 -31.60 -6.38 1.80
C ARG A 58 -30.33 -6.19 0.98
N ILE A 59 -29.18 -6.45 1.58
CA ILE A 59 -27.86 -6.45 0.94
C ILE A 59 -27.33 -7.88 1.02
N ALA A 60 -27.27 -8.56 -0.12
CA ALA A 60 -26.98 -9.99 -0.20
C ALA A 60 -27.89 -10.85 0.73
N ASP A 61 -27.30 -11.50 1.73
CA ASP A 61 -27.94 -12.31 2.75
C ASP A 61 -28.34 -11.52 4.01
N ASN A 62 -27.89 -10.27 4.14
CA ASN A 62 -28.16 -9.43 5.29
C ASN A 62 -29.36 -8.49 5.06
N THR A 63 -30.12 -8.22 6.12
CA THR A 63 -31.25 -7.27 6.11
C THR A 63 -30.97 -6.17 7.11
N ILE A 64 -30.87 -4.94 6.62
CA ILE A 64 -30.47 -3.78 7.40
C ILE A 64 -31.62 -2.79 7.46
N GLN A 65 -31.86 -2.23 8.65
CA GLN A 65 -32.76 -1.09 8.83
C GLN A 65 -31.99 0.20 8.53
N CYS A 66 -32.37 0.91 7.48
CA CYS A 66 -31.73 2.18 7.15
C CYS A 66 -32.71 3.16 6.49
N ARG A 67 -32.39 4.45 6.59
CA ARG A 67 -32.97 5.49 5.76
C ARG A 67 -32.17 5.56 4.46
N ILE A 68 -32.85 5.74 3.32
CA ILE A 68 -32.18 5.97 2.04
C ILE A 68 -32.23 7.47 1.73
N ASP A 69 -31.07 8.09 1.65
CA ASP A 69 -30.92 9.47 1.20
C ASP A 69 -30.41 9.50 -0.24
N ARG A 70 -30.93 10.44 -1.03
CA ARG A 70 -30.43 10.71 -2.38
C ARG A 70 -29.59 11.97 -2.33
N THR A 71 -28.38 11.91 -2.86
CA THR A 71 -27.46 13.05 -2.97
C THR A 71 -27.00 13.19 -4.42
N SER A 72 -26.89 14.41 -4.90
CA SER A 72 -26.29 14.71 -6.21
C SER A 72 -24.89 15.28 -6.03
N VAL A 73 -23.90 14.71 -6.70
CA VAL A 73 -22.54 15.27 -6.79
C VAL A 73 -22.26 15.52 -8.27
N GLY A 74 -22.39 16.77 -8.71
CA GLY A 74 -22.41 17.08 -10.14
C GLY A 74 -23.63 16.47 -10.84
N ASP A 75 -23.40 15.79 -11.95
CA ASP A 75 -24.44 15.06 -12.70
C ASP A 75 -24.71 13.64 -12.16
N ASP A 76 -23.91 13.17 -11.20
CA ASP A 76 -24.05 11.85 -10.61
C ASP A 76 -25.01 11.86 -9.42
N GLU A 77 -25.98 10.95 -9.46
CA GLU A 77 -26.85 10.67 -8.34
C GLU A 77 -26.34 9.48 -7.54
N MET A 78 -26.17 9.69 -6.23
CA MET A 78 -25.78 8.65 -5.30
C MET A 78 -26.85 8.43 -4.24
N PHE A 79 -27.02 7.16 -3.88
CA PHE A 79 -27.84 6.77 -2.75
C PHE A 79 -26.95 6.45 -1.56
N ILE A 80 -27.29 7.03 -0.41
CA ILE A 80 -26.60 6.80 0.85
C ILE A 80 -27.56 6.03 1.77
N LEU A 81 -27.11 4.87 2.24
CA LEU A 81 -27.83 4.09 3.25
C LEU A 81 -27.41 4.58 4.63
N ILE A 82 -28.35 5.07 5.42
CA ILE A 82 -28.09 5.66 6.73
C ILE A 82 -28.68 4.77 7.82
N HIS A 83 -27.81 4.18 8.63
CA HIS A 83 -28.19 3.27 9.70
C HIS A 83 -28.11 3.94 11.08
N PRO A 84 -29.13 3.78 11.94
CA PRO A 84 -29.03 4.19 13.34
C PRO A 84 -28.05 3.29 14.11
N GLY A 85 -27.11 3.89 14.82
CA GLY A 85 -26.16 3.18 15.68
C GLY A 85 -24.78 3.04 15.06
N THR A 86 -24.21 1.85 15.19
CA THR A 86 -22.84 1.51 14.74
C THR A 86 -22.89 0.68 13.46
N THR A 87 -21.75 0.59 12.77
CA THR A 87 -21.63 -0.22 11.56
C THR A 87 -21.97 -1.69 11.83
N PRO A 88 -22.91 -2.30 11.08
CA PRO A 88 -23.20 -3.72 11.22
C PRO A 88 -21.96 -4.55 10.90
N GLU A 89 -21.64 -5.52 11.76
CA GLU A 89 -20.42 -6.35 11.70
C GLU A 89 -20.20 -6.98 10.32
N ASN A 90 -21.26 -7.50 9.71
CA ASN A 90 -21.22 -8.18 8.41
C ASN A 90 -21.51 -7.25 7.21
N LEU A 91 -21.50 -5.93 7.39
CA LEU A 91 -21.87 -5.02 6.31
C LEU A 91 -20.92 -5.14 5.13
N VAL A 92 -19.60 -5.13 5.36
CA VAL A 92 -18.60 -5.12 4.29
C VAL A 92 -18.60 -6.44 3.52
N SER A 93 -18.69 -7.59 4.22
CA SER A 93 -18.85 -8.91 3.58
C SER A 93 -20.14 -9.01 2.76
N SER A 94 -21.24 -8.44 3.26
CA SER A 94 -22.52 -8.39 2.55
C SER A 94 -22.42 -7.53 1.29
N LEU A 95 -21.74 -6.37 1.38
CA LEU A 95 -21.47 -5.50 0.25
C LEU A 95 -20.59 -6.21 -0.78
N GLN A 96 -19.51 -6.87 -0.36
CA GLN A 96 -18.64 -7.65 -1.24
C GLN A 96 -19.44 -8.71 -2.00
N THR A 97 -20.21 -9.52 -1.29
CA THR A 97 -21.06 -10.56 -1.88
C THR A 97 -22.09 -9.99 -2.86
N HIS A 98 -22.59 -8.78 -2.60
CA HIS A 98 -23.55 -8.11 -3.46
C HIS A 98 -22.90 -7.50 -4.72
N ILE A 99 -21.68 -6.98 -4.60
CA ILE A 99 -21.01 -6.14 -5.60
C ILE A 99 -20.10 -6.94 -6.53
N GLU A 100 -19.37 -7.94 -6.04
CA GLU A 100 -18.44 -8.72 -6.87
C GLU A 100 -19.06 -9.40 -8.09
N PRO A 101 -20.31 -9.93 -8.06
CA PRO A 101 -20.90 -10.59 -9.23
C PRO A 101 -21.06 -9.71 -10.48
N PHE A 102 -20.96 -8.38 -10.34
CA PHE A 102 -21.02 -7.43 -11.45
C PHE A 102 -19.72 -7.36 -12.27
N PHE A 103 -18.60 -7.91 -11.77
CA PHE A 103 -17.28 -7.78 -12.38
C PHE A 103 -16.74 -9.09 -12.93
N LEU A 104 -15.65 -8.99 -13.70
CA LEU A 104 -14.87 -10.15 -14.11
C LEU A 104 -14.34 -10.92 -12.89
N PRO A 105 -14.12 -12.24 -12.99
CA PRO A 105 -13.50 -13.01 -11.91
C PRO A 105 -12.11 -12.46 -11.55
N ASN A 106 -11.69 -12.65 -10.30
CA ASN A 106 -10.36 -12.32 -9.80
C ASN A 106 -9.99 -10.84 -9.87
N VAL A 107 -10.97 -9.94 -9.75
CA VAL A 107 -10.68 -8.52 -9.53
C VAL A 107 -10.10 -8.35 -8.12
N ASP A 108 -9.02 -7.58 -8.05
CA ASP A 108 -8.36 -7.29 -6.78
C ASP A 108 -9.27 -6.47 -5.86
N SER A 109 -9.31 -6.85 -4.58
CA SER A 109 -10.01 -6.11 -3.54
C SER A 109 -9.02 -5.39 -2.63
N LEU A 110 -9.26 -4.11 -2.40
CA LEU A 110 -8.42 -3.24 -1.57
C LEU A 110 -9.20 -2.77 -0.36
N LEU A 111 -8.51 -2.61 0.76
CA LEU A 111 -9.09 -2.10 2.00
C LEU A 111 -8.47 -0.74 2.35
N GLU A 112 -9.28 0.32 2.35
CA GLU A 112 -8.89 1.66 2.78
C GLU A 112 -9.45 1.90 4.18
N ILE A 113 -8.60 2.19 5.15
CA ILE A 113 -8.94 2.36 6.55
C ILE A 113 -8.57 3.78 6.95
N LEU A 114 -9.56 4.57 7.32
CA LEU A 114 -9.33 5.84 7.97
C LEU A 114 -9.48 5.64 9.48
N MET A 115 -8.36 5.75 10.19
CA MET A 115 -8.31 5.61 11.65
C MET A 115 -9.08 6.76 12.30
N ASP A 116 -10.01 6.41 13.17
CA ASP A 116 -10.74 7.32 14.06
C ASP A 116 -11.15 6.59 15.36
N GLU A 117 -11.61 7.35 16.35
CA GLU A 117 -11.97 6.82 17.68
C GLU A 117 -13.15 5.83 17.65
N ASP A 118 -13.96 5.87 16.58
CA ASP A 118 -15.17 5.07 16.41
C ASP A 118 -14.92 3.84 15.53
N LEU A 119 -13.69 3.60 15.08
CA LEU A 119 -13.35 2.47 14.21
C LEU A 119 -13.68 1.15 14.91
N GLY A 120 -14.63 0.42 14.33
CA GLY A 120 -15.02 -0.90 14.80
C GLY A 120 -13.97 -1.99 14.50
N PRO A 121 -14.31 -3.26 14.77
CA PRO A 121 -13.44 -4.37 14.39
C PRO A 121 -13.18 -4.38 12.88
N LEU A 122 -12.02 -4.91 12.48
CA LEU A 122 -11.69 -5.11 11.07
C LEU A 122 -12.81 -5.94 10.40
N PRO A 123 -13.27 -5.54 9.20
CA PRO A 123 -14.36 -6.23 8.54
C PRO A 123 -13.96 -7.67 8.14
N GLU A 124 -14.93 -8.53 7.87
CA GLU A 124 -14.67 -9.81 7.19
C GLU A 124 -14.71 -9.55 5.69
N VAL A 125 -13.56 -9.55 5.01
CA VAL A 125 -13.48 -9.37 3.55
C VAL A 125 -12.52 -10.39 2.97
N GLN A 126 -12.92 -11.06 1.90
CA GLN A 126 -12.08 -12.07 1.28
C GLN A 126 -11.13 -11.44 0.26
N SER A 127 -9.98 -12.08 0.06
CA SER A 127 -9.05 -11.77 -1.03
C SER A 127 -8.56 -10.32 -1.06
N ILE A 128 -8.35 -9.71 0.12
CA ILE A 128 -7.70 -8.42 0.22
C ILE A 128 -6.27 -8.52 -0.33
N LYS A 129 -6.02 -7.81 -1.42
CA LYS A 129 -4.71 -7.73 -2.05
C LYS A 129 -3.82 -6.71 -1.38
N GLY A 130 -4.40 -5.74 -0.70
CA GLY A 130 -3.64 -4.81 0.09
C GLY A 130 -4.46 -3.74 0.76
N THR A 131 -3.75 -3.00 1.60
CA THR A 131 -4.34 -2.12 2.59
C THR A 131 -3.76 -0.72 2.47
N TRP A 132 -4.60 0.26 2.78
CA TRP A 132 -4.22 1.65 2.89
C TRP A 132 -4.77 2.19 4.20
N ILE A 133 -3.88 2.56 5.11
CA ILE A 133 -4.21 3.15 6.40
C ILE A 133 -3.87 4.65 6.36
N ASP A 134 -4.83 5.47 6.73
CA ASP A 134 -4.70 6.92 6.90
C ASP A 134 -5.34 7.35 8.23
N GLY A 135 -5.05 8.56 8.72
CA GLY A 135 -5.60 9.02 10.01
C GLY A 135 -4.59 9.78 10.87
N PRO A 136 -4.92 10.06 12.14
CA PRO A 136 -4.02 10.79 13.04
C PRO A 136 -2.88 9.92 13.57
N GLU A 137 -3.16 8.65 13.88
CA GLU A 137 -2.21 7.69 14.45
C GLU A 137 -2.71 6.25 14.27
N VAL A 138 -1.80 5.27 14.39
CA VAL A 138 -2.15 3.84 14.42
C VAL A 138 -1.37 3.09 15.51
N GLU A 139 -2.08 2.29 16.31
CA GLU A 139 -1.46 1.43 17.32
C GLU A 139 -0.90 0.15 16.67
N THR A 140 0.24 -0.33 17.17
CA THR A 140 0.86 -1.57 16.67
C THR A 140 -0.04 -2.79 16.84
N THR A 141 -0.88 -2.84 17.88
CA THR A 141 -1.86 -3.93 18.09
C THR A 141 -2.83 -4.05 16.92
N PHE A 142 -3.34 -2.92 16.42
CA PHE A 142 -4.20 -2.89 15.24
C PHE A 142 -3.47 -3.40 13.99
N LEU A 143 -2.21 -3.01 13.80
CA LEU A 143 -1.40 -3.51 12.70
C LEU A 143 -1.21 -5.03 12.79
N GLU A 144 -0.86 -5.57 13.97
CA GLU A 144 -0.72 -7.02 14.15
C GLU A 144 -2.03 -7.75 13.83
N ASP A 145 -3.17 -7.25 14.31
CA ASP A 145 -4.48 -7.82 14.01
C ASP A 145 -4.80 -7.76 12.51
N LEU A 146 -4.43 -6.66 11.83
CA LEU A 146 -4.61 -6.50 10.39
C LEU A 146 -3.83 -7.52 9.58
N TYR A 147 -2.53 -7.70 9.88
CA TYR A 147 -1.69 -8.65 9.16
C TYR A 147 -1.93 -10.10 9.57
N GLU A 148 -2.47 -10.35 10.76
CA GLU A 148 -2.98 -11.68 11.14
C GLU A 148 -4.25 -12.02 10.35
N LYS A 149 -5.16 -11.06 10.19
CA LYS A 149 -6.42 -11.23 9.47
C LYS A 149 -6.23 -11.32 7.95
N TYR A 150 -5.30 -10.55 7.40
CA TYR A 150 -5.00 -10.48 5.97
C TYR A 150 -3.52 -10.83 5.68
N PRO A 151 -3.11 -12.09 5.91
CA PRO A 151 -1.70 -12.47 5.85
C PRO A 151 -1.13 -12.56 4.42
N ASN A 152 -2.00 -12.67 3.41
CA ASN A 152 -1.60 -12.86 2.01
C ASN A 152 -1.72 -11.57 1.18
N GLN A 153 -1.79 -10.42 1.84
CA GLN A 153 -1.83 -9.14 1.14
C GLN A 153 -0.46 -8.86 0.52
N GLU A 154 -0.46 -8.42 -0.73
CA GLU A 154 0.74 -8.16 -1.50
C GLU A 154 1.33 -6.79 -1.16
N CYS A 155 0.49 -5.85 -0.73
CA CYS A 155 0.99 -4.54 -0.37
C CYS A 155 0.23 -3.82 0.73
N SER A 156 0.93 -2.88 1.37
CA SER A 156 0.39 -2.06 2.44
C SER A 156 0.99 -0.66 2.41
N LEU A 157 0.13 0.33 2.60
CA LEU A 157 0.48 1.72 2.79
C LEU A 157 0.01 2.17 4.17
N ILE A 158 0.95 2.58 5.01
CA ILE A 158 0.68 3.16 6.33
C ILE A 158 1.10 4.62 6.27
N ARG A 159 0.13 5.55 6.28
CA ARG A 159 0.40 6.99 6.36
C ARG A 159 0.51 7.57 7.79
N PRO A 160 -0.27 7.11 8.78
CA PRO A 160 -0.22 7.73 10.11
C PRO A 160 1.03 7.30 10.90
N PRO A 161 1.48 8.12 11.86
CA PRO A 161 2.48 7.73 12.85
C PRO A 161 2.12 6.44 13.58
N ILE A 162 3.11 5.59 13.80
CA ILE A 162 2.95 4.28 14.47
C ILE A 162 3.36 4.39 15.94
N TYR A 163 2.45 4.05 16.86
CA TYR A 163 2.70 4.02 18.30
C TYR A 163 2.48 2.66 18.93
N GLY A 164 3.14 2.44 20.07
CA GLY A 164 3.12 1.17 20.78
C GLY A 164 4.41 0.38 20.58
N LYS A 165 4.32 -0.94 20.71
CA LYS A 165 5.46 -1.85 20.55
C LYS A 165 5.13 -2.88 19.48
N LEU A 166 5.75 -2.71 18.32
CA LEU A 166 5.62 -3.65 17.22
C LEU A 166 6.30 -4.98 17.56
N SER A 167 5.67 -6.09 17.16
CA SER A 167 6.17 -7.44 17.43
C SER A 167 7.41 -7.74 16.59
N VAL A 168 8.40 -8.40 17.20
CA VAL A 168 9.58 -8.89 16.46
C VAL A 168 9.22 -9.99 15.44
N ASN A 169 8.06 -10.62 15.60
CA ASN A 169 7.54 -11.63 14.68
C ASN A 169 6.37 -11.09 13.84
N SER A 170 6.26 -9.76 13.68
CA SER A 170 5.15 -9.17 12.95
C SER A 170 5.08 -9.71 11.52
N LYS A 171 3.87 -10.08 11.09
CA LYS A 171 3.60 -10.48 9.71
C LYS A 171 3.76 -9.31 8.73
N MET A 172 3.73 -8.06 9.22
CA MET A 172 3.99 -6.87 8.42
C MET A 172 5.33 -6.95 7.66
N PHE A 173 6.35 -7.56 8.25
CA PHE A 173 7.68 -7.67 7.65
C PHE A 173 7.74 -8.55 6.40
N GLN A 174 6.68 -9.32 6.13
CA GLN A 174 6.57 -10.25 5.00
C GLN A 174 5.73 -9.68 3.85
N VAL A 175 5.15 -8.49 4.01
CA VAL A 175 4.39 -7.83 2.95
C VAL A 175 5.34 -7.48 1.81
N ASP A 176 5.01 -7.93 0.60
CA ASP A 176 5.91 -7.80 -0.55
C ASP A 176 6.21 -6.34 -0.88
N HIS A 177 5.23 -5.46 -0.79
CA HIS A 177 5.41 -4.02 -1.02
C HIS A 177 4.87 -3.21 0.15
N LEU A 178 5.77 -2.63 0.94
CA LEU A 178 5.43 -1.90 2.16
C LEU A 178 5.88 -0.44 2.02
N LEU A 179 4.95 0.50 2.15
CA LEU A 179 5.26 1.92 2.30
C LEU A 179 4.78 2.41 3.66
N ILE A 180 5.66 3.06 4.39
CA ILE A 180 5.36 3.63 5.69
C ILE A 180 5.81 5.09 5.69
N LYS A 181 4.87 5.99 5.89
CA LYS A 181 5.15 7.38 6.26
C LYS A 181 5.20 7.47 7.77
N GLN A 182 6.19 8.19 8.28
CA GLN A 182 6.36 8.45 9.71
C GLN A 182 6.40 7.15 10.54
N PRO A 183 7.36 6.23 10.28
CA PRO A 183 7.49 5.01 11.09
C PRO A 183 7.90 5.30 12.56
N GLU A 184 8.17 6.56 12.90
CA GLU A 184 8.66 6.98 14.22
C GLU A 184 9.91 6.16 14.58
N ASN A 185 10.00 5.66 15.81
CA ASN A 185 11.10 4.83 16.29
C ASN A 185 11.10 3.39 15.74
N HIS A 186 10.14 3.02 14.88
CA HIS A 186 10.04 1.66 14.33
C HIS A 186 10.85 1.46 13.04
N GLY A 187 11.31 2.54 12.41
CA GLY A 187 11.96 2.50 11.09
C GLY A 187 13.10 1.48 11.00
N LEU A 188 14.03 1.53 11.97
CA LEU A 188 15.14 0.57 12.04
C LEU A 188 14.68 -0.87 12.22
N MET A 189 13.75 -1.13 13.15
CA MET A 189 13.26 -2.49 13.39
C MET A 189 12.54 -3.07 12.17
N ILE A 190 11.77 -2.24 11.45
CA ILE A 190 11.12 -2.63 10.21
C ILE A 190 12.17 -2.94 9.15
N LEU A 191 13.16 -2.06 8.97
CA LEU A 191 14.26 -2.28 8.04
C LEU A 191 14.97 -3.61 8.33
N GLU A 192 15.35 -3.88 9.58
CA GLU A 192 16.14 -5.06 9.93
C GLU A 192 15.42 -6.41 9.77
N ASN A 193 14.09 -6.42 9.91
CA ASN A 193 13.30 -7.65 9.86
C ASN A 193 12.57 -7.85 8.52
N PHE A 194 12.63 -6.87 7.61
CA PHE A 194 11.93 -6.92 6.33
C PHE A 194 12.41 -8.07 5.44
N THR A 195 11.45 -8.84 4.92
CA THR A 195 11.68 -10.00 4.05
C THR A 195 10.92 -9.95 2.72
N GLY A 196 10.09 -8.92 2.55
CA GLY A 196 9.38 -8.64 1.30
C GLY A 196 10.31 -8.14 0.19
N THR A 197 9.71 -7.60 -0.87
CA THR A 197 10.43 -7.21 -2.09
C THR A 197 10.71 -5.71 -2.18
N CYS A 198 9.83 -4.87 -1.65
CA CYS A 198 9.92 -3.43 -1.80
C CYS A 198 9.57 -2.72 -0.50
N LEU A 199 10.48 -1.89 -0.01
CA LEU A 199 10.32 -1.14 1.22
C LEU A 199 10.54 0.35 0.96
N PHE A 200 9.56 1.15 1.37
CA PHE A 200 9.56 2.59 1.20
C PHE A 200 9.32 3.26 2.53
N PHE A 201 10.25 4.12 2.93
CA PHE A 201 10.15 4.93 4.12
C PHE A 201 10.04 6.40 3.73
N ASP A 202 9.08 7.08 4.34
CA ASP A 202 8.97 8.54 4.35
C ASP A 202 9.08 9.01 5.80
N ASP A 203 9.86 10.06 6.06
CA ASP A 203 10.10 10.61 7.40
C ASP A 203 10.61 9.57 8.43
N ALA A 204 11.60 8.75 8.06
CA ALA A 204 12.12 7.71 8.95
C ALA A 204 13.38 8.11 9.75
N LEU A 205 13.45 7.66 11.01
CA LEU A 205 14.67 7.73 11.82
C LEU A 205 15.63 6.60 11.42
N ILE A 206 16.32 6.78 10.30
CA ILE A 206 17.34 5.86 9.77
C ILE A 206 18.59 6.67 9.42
N ASP A 207 19.72 6.34 10.06
CA ASP A 207 20.97 7.08 9.89
C ASP A 207 21.89 6.47 8.83
N GLU A 208 23.02 7.14 8.55
CA GLU A 208 24.00 6.66 7.57
C GLU A 208 24.62 5.30 7.94
N ASN A 209 24.73 4.96 9.24
CA ASN A 209 25.28 3.68 9.69
C ASN A 209 24.28 2.54 9.50
N ASP A 210 22.99 2.79 9.73
CA ASP A 210 21.92 1.83 9.48
C ASP A 210 21.92 1.39 8.01
N LEU A 211 22.06 2.36 7.09
CA LEU A 211 22.17 2.11 5.65
C LEU A 211 23.45 1.33 5.29
N LYS A 212 24.58 1.59 5.96
CA LYS A 212 25.82 0.80 5.79
C LYS A 212 25.64 -0.64 6.23
N VAL A 213 24.98 -0.86 7.38
CA VAL A 213 24.67 -2.21 7.89
C VAL A 213 23.75 -2.93 6.92
N PHE A 214 22.71 -2.25 6.43
CA PHE A 214 21.82 -2.76 5.39
C PHE A 214 22.61 -3.22 4.15
N MET A 215 23.44 -2.36 3.56
CA MET A 215 24.18 -2.69 2.34
C MET A 215 25.15 -3.86 2.55
N ARG A 216 25.85 -3.92 3.70
CA ARG A 216 26.73 -5.05 4.03
C ARG A 216 25.98 -6.36 4.17
N LYS A 217 24.81 -6.35 4.81
CA LYS A 217 23.94 -7.54 4.94
C LYS A 217 23.45 -8.01 3.57
N TRP A 218 23.09 -7.09 2.67
CA TRP A 218 22.70 -7.43 1.31
C TRP A 218 23.87 -7.97 0.47
N ILE A 219 25.04 -7.31 0.48
CA ILE A 219 26.25 -7.73 -0.25
C ILE A 219 26.69 -9.14 0.17
N SER A 220 26.73 -9.40 1.48
CA SER A 220 27.07 -10.71 2.03
C SER A 220 25.96 -11.77 1.89
N ASN A 221 24.79 -11.38 1.37
CA ASN A 221 23.60 -12.21 1.26
C ASN A 221 23.20 -12.86 2.59
N THR A 222 23.31 -12.11 3.69
CA THR A 222 22.86 -12.54 5.03
C THR A 222 21.44 -12.07 5.34
N ALA A 223 20.95 -11.05 4.64
CA ALA A 223 19.56 -10.58 4.71
C ALA A 223 19.11 -10.02 3.34
N TYR A 224 17.83 -9.65 3.24
CA TYR A 224 17.25 -8.95 2.07
C TYR A 224 17.32 -9.75 0.76
N HIS A 225 17.18 -11.08 0.85
CA HIS A 225 17.32 -12.01 -0.28
C HIS A 225 16.40 -11.69 -1.46
N ASN A 226 15.17 -11.27 -1.16
CA ASN A 226 14.07 -11.00 -2.10
C ASN A 226 13.96 -9.51 -2.48
N LEU A 227 14.75 -8.64 -1.85
CA LEU A 227 14.61 -7.20 -2.02
C LEU A 227 14.92 -6.80 -3.47
N LEU A 228 14.02 -5.99 -4.02
CA LEU A 228 14.11 -5.32 -5.31
C LEU A 228 14.34 -3.82 -5.13
N VAL A 229 13.63 -3.18 -4.20
CA VAL A 229 13.72 -1.73 -3.99
C VAL A 229 13.71 -1.40 -2.51
N LEU A 230 14.64 -0.54 -2.09
CA LEU A 230 14.57 0.21 -0.83
C LEU A 230 14.66 1.70 -1.16
N SER A 231 13.71 2.48 -0.66
CA SER A 231 13.78 3.95 -0.65
C SER A 231 13.63 4.45 0.77
N VAL A 232 14.49 5.38 1.16
CA VAL A 232 14.43 6.02 2.48
C VAL A 232 14.49 7.53 2.30
N ASN A 233 13.43 8.21 2.69
CA ASN A 233 13.50 9.63 3.02
C ASN A 233 13.63 9.73 4.55
N PRO A 234 14.74 10.25 5.06
CA PRO A 234 14.95 10.34 6.49
C PRO A 234 14.15 11.51 7.07
N LEU A 235 13.75 11.40 8.34
CA LEU A 235 13.12 12.49 9.08
C LEU A 235 14.07 13.69 9.23
N GLU A 236 15.36 13.41 9.42
CA GLU A 236 16.43 14.39 9.53
C GLU A 236 17.41 14.20 8.37
N PHE A 237 17.86 15.30 7.75
CA PHE A 237 18.85 15.22 6.69
C PHE A 237 20.14 14.56 7.21
N TRP A 238 20.68 13.62 6.43
CA TRP A 238 21.99 13.04 6.71
C TRP A 238 23.06 14.13 6.69
N SER A 239 23.94 14.07 7.68
CA SER A 239 25.00 15.08 7.85
C SER A 239 26.05 14.95 6.74
N ASN A 240 26.23 13.74 6.20
CA ASN A 240 27.12 13.50 5.08
C ASN A 240 26.61 12.35 4.19
N GLU A 241 25.87 12.67 3.14
CA GLU A 241 25.41 11.69 2.15
C GLU A 241 26.56 10.90 1.50
N GLN A 242 27.72 11.55 1.31
CA GLN A 242 28.90 10.86 0.75
C GLN A 242 29.43 9.80 1.73
N ALA A 243 29.21 9.97 3.03
CA ALA A 243 29.61 9.00 4.03
C ALA A 243 28.84 7.69 3.91
N ILE A 244 27.62 7.67 3.36
CA ILE A 244 26.78 6.46 3.28
C ILE A 244 27.52 5.31 2.56
N LEU A 245 28.27 5.62 1.51
CA LEU A 245 29.02 4.65 0.72
C LEU A 245 30.47 4.44 1.18
N GLU A 246 30.96 5.20 2.16
CA GLU A 246 32.33 5.06 2.66
C GLU A 246 32.58 3.65 3.22
N GLY A 247 33.60 2.98 2.68
CA GLY A 247 33.96 1.62 3.08
C GLY A 247 32.99 0.54 2.59
N ILE A 248 32.06 0.87 1.69
CA ILE A 248 31.22 -0.10 0.99
C ILE A 248 31.87 -0.46 -0.35
N PRO A 249 32.14 -1.75 -0.61
CA PRO A 249 32.67 -2.20 -1.90
C PRO A 249 31.71 -1.82 -3.03
N SER A 250 32.07 -0.79 -3.78
CA SER A 250 31.23 -0.22 -4.83
C SER A 250 32.11 0.32 -5.95
N LYS A 251 31.53 0.40 -7.15
CA LYS A 251 32.15 1.07 -8.31
C LYS A 251 31.13 2.03 -8.91
N ARG A 252 31.59 2.99 -9.71
CA ARG A 252 30.67 3.91 -10.39
C ARG A 252 29.77 3.16 -11.38
N TRP A 253 28.48 3.51 -11.43
CA TRP A 253 27.55 3.03 -12.45
C TRP A 253 27.99 3.51 -13.83
N ASP A 254 28.22 2.58 -14.76
CA ASP A 254 28.68 2.88 -16.11
C ASP A 254 27.48 2.99 -17.05
N GLU A 255 27.01 4.21 -17.29
CA GLU A 255 25.88 4.52 -18.18
C GLU A 255 26.10 4.07 -19.63
N THR A 256 27.33 3.73 -20.05
CA THR A 256 27.60 3.22 -21.41
C THR A 256 27.33 1.73 -21.55
N THR A 257 27.40 0.97 -20.46
CA THR A 257 27.20 -0.49 -20.45
C THR A 257 26.01 -0.94 -19.61
N ARG A 258 25.42 -0.02 -18.83
CA ARG A 258 24.28 -0.29 -17.95
C ARG A 258 23.03 0.45 -18.39
N PRO A 259 21.83 -0.06 -18.06
CA PRO A 259 20.60 0.66 -18.31
C PRO A 259 20.57 2.00 -17.58
N THR A 260 19.94 2.98 -18.23
CA THR A 260 19.74 4.35 -17.71
C THR A 260 18.35 4.53 -17.10
N CYS A 261 17.59 3.45 -16.89
CA CYS A 261 16.27 3.48 -16.29
C CYS A 261 16.01 2.15 -15.58
N TYR A 262 15.64 2.24 -14.30
CA TYR A 262 15.14 1.10 -13.55
C TYR A 262 13.64 0.99 -13.77
N LYS A 263 13.20 -0.01 -14.53
CA LYS A 263 11.78 -0.25 -14.79
C LYS A 263 11.20 -1.07 -13.65
N TYR A 264 10.40 -0.44 -12.81
CA TYR A 264 9.67 -1.10 -11.74
C TYR A 264 8.26 -0.53 -11.65
N GLN A 265 7.28 -1.43 -11.58
CA GLN A 265 5.89 -1.08 -11.38
C GLN A 265 5.52 -1.40 -9.94
N SER A 266 5.32 -0.35 -9.14
CA SER A 266 5.02 -0.52 -7.73
C SER A 266 3.53 -0.78 -7.54
N LYS A 267 3.18 -1.94 -7.01
CA LYS A 267 1.79 -2.21 -6.64
C LYS A 267 1.27 -1.24 -5.57
N VAL A 268 2.14 -0.74 -4.68
CA VAL A 268 1.77 0.30 -3.71
C VAL A 268 1.53 1.65 -4.39
N LEU A 269 2.44 2.09 -5.28
CA LEU A 269 2.37 3.43 -5.87
C LEU A 269 1.29 3.53 -6.95
N ASP A 270 1.04 2.44 -7.68
CA ASP A 270 -0.04 2.36 -8.67
C ASP A 270 -1.42 2.56 -8.02
N TRP A 271 -1.57 2.18 -6.73
CA TRP A 271 -2.83 2.30 -6.00
C TRP A 271 -3.08 3.68 -5.41
N VAL A 272 -2.03 4.46 -5.15
CA VAL A 272 -2.13 5.79 -4.51
C VAL A 272 -2.45 6.88 -5.52
N GLY A 273 -2.30 6.62 -6.83
CA GLY A 273 -2.65 7.57 -7.88
C GLY A 273 -1.87 8.88 -7.74
N ALA A 274 -0.58 8.86 -8.12
CA ALA A 274 0.23 10.04 -8.40
C ALA A 274 0.01 11.26 -7.47
N ALA A 275 0.35 11.11 -6.19
CA ALA A 275 0.69 12.27 -5.36
C ALA A 275 2.19 12.34 -5.11
N ASP A 276 2.87 11.21 -4.88
CA ASP A 276 4.33 11.14 -4.83
C ASP A 276 4.85 9.88 -5.53
N PRO A 277 5.07 9.91 -6.85
CA PRO A 277 5.96 8.96 -7.47
C PRO A 277 7.33 9.11 -6.81
N ILE A 278 7.94 8.00 -6.38
CA ILE A 278 9.40 7.97 -6.30
C ILE A 278 9.87 8.10 -7.74
N TYR A 279 10.09 9.34 -8.16
CA TYR A 279 10.80 9.65 -9.38
C TYR A 279 12.22 9.16 -9.14
N LEU A 280 12.50 7.91 -9.52
CA LEU A 280 13.86 7.47 -9.74
C LEU A 280 14.43 8.44 -10.78
N PRO A 281 15.37 9.33 -10.40
CA PRO A 281 15.77 10.41 -11.29
C PRO A 281 16.30 9.84 -12.58
N PHE A 282 15.94 10.48 -13.68
CA PHE A 282 16.38 10.13 -15.04
C PHE A 282 17.89 10.26 -15.27
N THR A 283 18.70 10.54 -14.24
CA THR A 283 20.14 10.76 -14.37
C THR A 283 20.92 10.03 -13.29
N PHE A 284 21.57 8.94 -13.68
CA PHE A 284 22.43 8.06 -12.86
C PHE A 284 23.86 8.65 -12.63
N ARG A 285 24.04 9.96 -12.78
CA ARG A 285 25.37 10.60 -12.85
C ARG A 285 26.22 10.41 -11.59
N SER A 286 25.57 10.11 -10.46
CA SER A 286 26.15 9.88 -9.13
C SER A 286 25.81 8.49 -8.55
N THR A 287 25.42 7.53 -9.40
CA THR A 287 25.03 6.20 -8.95
C THR A 287 26.26 5.29 -8.78
N SER A 288 26.22 4.48 -7.74
CA SER A 288 27.19 3.42 -7.47
C SER A 288 26.58 2.04 -7.73
N GLU A 289 27.35 1.16 -8.35
CA GLU A 289 27.06 -0.26 -8.51
C GLU A 289 27.62 -1.05 -7.32
N LEU A 290 26.76 -1.87 -6.72
CA LEU A 290 27.10 -2.87 -5.72
C LEU A 290 26.84 -4.25 -6.32
N VAL A 291 27.69 -5.22 -5.98
CA VAL A 291 27.57 -6.61 -6.43
C VAL A 291 27.48 -7.50 -5.21
N ARG A 292 26.51 -8.42 -5.21
CA ARG A 292 26.30 -9.40 -4.16
C ARG A 292 27.29 -10.55 -4.30
N ASP A 293 27.95 -10.92 -3.21
CA ASP A 293 29.11 -11.85 -3.22
C ASP A 293 28.72 -13.27 -3.65
N THR A 294 27.51 -13.71 -3.33
CA THR A 294 27.09 -15.11 -3.47
C THR A 294 26.60 -15.48 -4.85
N ASP A 295 25.90 -14.57 -5.54
CA ASP A 295 25.25 -14.85 -6.82
C ASP A 295 25.48 -13.78 -7.89
N GLY A 296 26.30 -12.76 -7.58
CA GLY A 296 26.64 -11.71 -8.53
C GLY A 296 25.48 -10.78 -8.88
N LYS A 297 24.35 -10.81 -8.13
CA LYS A 297 23.28 -9.84 -8.34
C LYS A 297 23.80 -8.42 -8.21
N VAL A 298 23.31 -7.55 -9.09
CA VAL A 298 23.75 -6.17 -9.20
C VAL A 298 22.69 -5.25 -8.61
N ALA A 299 23.12 -4.30 -7.79
CA ALA A 299 22.29 -3.21 -7.32
C ALA A 299 22.87 -1.86 -7.72
N SER A 300 21.99 -0.90 -8.02
CA SER A 300 22.33 0.51 -8.11
C SER A 300 21.96 1.21 -6.81
N VAL A 301 22.86 2.05 -6.33
CA VAL A 301 22.65 2.89 -5.16
C VAL A 301 22.90 4.34 -5.54
N PHE A 302 21.98 5.21 -5.18
CA PHE A 302 22.18 6.64 -5.33
C PHE A 302 21.54 7.40 -4.18
N THR A 303 22.14 8.52 -3.86
CA THR A 303 21.64 9.47 -2.88
C THR A 303 21.22 10.74 -3.61
N LEU A 304 20.08 11.28 -3.24
CA LEU A 304 19.65 12.63 -3.57
C LEU A 304 19.63 13.43 -2.28
N PRO A 305 19.61 14.78 -2.36
CA PRO A 305 19.36 15.62 -1.18
C PRO A 305 18.14 15.12 -0.40
N GLY A 306 18.37 14.46 0.73
CA GLY A 306 17.31 13.90 1.58
C GLY A 306 16.65 12.60 1.10
N SER A 307 17.28 11.81 0.21
CA SER A 307 16.78 10.47 -0.15
C SER A 307 17.89 9.48 -0.44
N PHE A 308 17.73 8.24 0.03
CA PHE A 308 18.56 7.09 -0.30
C PHE A 308 17.73 6.11 -1.09
N VAL A 309 18.27 5.65 -2.23
CA VAL A 309 17.59 4.68 -3.08
C VAL A 309 18.52 3.55 -3.46
N PHE A 310 18.01 2.33 -3.32
CA PHE A 310 18.68 1.08 -3.64
C PHE A 310 17.77 0.24 -4.54
N CYS A 311 18.24 -0.12 -5.73
CA CYS A 311 17.48 -0.92 -6.70
C CYS A 311 18.28 -2.14 -7.15
N VAL A 312 17.69 -3.33 -7.04
CA VAL A 312 18.28 -4.60 -7.49
C VAL A 312 17.80 -4.90 -8.90
N TRP A 313 18.75 -5.14 -9.79
CA TRP A 313 18.50 -5.33 -11.22
C TRP A 313 18.36 -6.82 -11.56
N SER A 314 17.36 -7.15 -12.36
CA SER A 314 17.27 -8.46 -13.00
C SER A 314 18.26 -8.57 -14.17
N GLU A 315 18.62 -9.80 -14.54
CA GLU A 315 19.46 -10.04 -15.72
C GLU A 315 18.80 -9.48 -17.00
N GLU A 316 17.49 -9.61 -17.12
CA GLU A 316 16.71 -9.04 -18.22
C GLU A 316 16.88 -7.52 -18.27
N GLN A 317 16.72 -6.84 -17.13
CA GLN A 317 16.87 -5.40 -17.06
C GLN A 317 18.28 -4.95 -17.44
N LEU A 318 19.31 -5.63 -16.95
CA LEU A 318 20.72 -5.32 -17.26
C LEU A 318 21.05 -5.52 -18.74
N ASN A 319 20.36 -6.44 -19.42
CA ASN A 319 20.60 -6.76 -20.83
C ASN A 319 19.78 -5.90 -21.81
N MET A 320 18.83 -5.08 -21.35
CA MET A 320 18.01 -4.23 -22.24
C MET A 320 18.85 -3.25 -23.09
N THR A 321 20.03 -2.84 -22.63
CA THR A 321 20.97 -2.03 -23.42
C THR A 321 21.59 -2.74 -24.63
N ARG A 322 21.54 -4.08 -24.70
CA ARG A 322 22.08 -4.86 -25.83
C ARG A 322 21.11 -5.03 -27.00
N MET A 323 19.83 -4.73 -26.84
CA MET A 323 18.81 -4.97 -27.87
C MET A 323 18.25 -3.71 -28.55
N GLU A 324 18.67 -2.52 -28.10
CA GLU A 324 18.25 -1.23 -28.68
C GLU A 324 19.40 -0.44 -29.33
N GLN A 325 20.52 -1.12 -29.65
CA GLN A 325 21.62 -0.60 -30.50
C GLN A 325 21.78 -1.44 -31.77
#